data_AF-A0AAV7DNZ5-F1
#
_entry.id   AF-A0AAV7DNZ5-F1
#
_cell.length_a   1.000
_cell.length_b   1.000
_cell.length_c   1.000
_cell.angle_alpha   90.00
_cell.angle_beta   90.00
_cell.angle_gamma   90.00
#
_symmetry.space_group_name_H-M   'P 1'
#
loop_
_entity.id
_entity.type
_entity.pdbx_description
1 polymer ?
#
loop_
_entity_poly.entity_id
_entity_poly.type
_entity_poly.pdbx_seq_one_letter_code
_entity_poly.pdbx_strand_id
1 'polypeptide(L)'
;MEDRRSQYEEDGGQEVTERESLNSSIVDAINQASDYWGIKCLRYEIKDIHVPPKVREAMQMQVEAERRKRAMVLESEGTRESAINVAEGEKQAQILASEAERAEQINQAAGEANAILAKAKARGEAIRLVADALTQQHGNAAASLSIAEQYVNAFSKLAKESNTILLPSNTGDISSMVTQAMGIYTTVTKNMQNSPSAKPPAAGKFTETEEMKQMS
;
A
#
# COMPACT_ATOMS: atom_id res chain seq x y z
N MET A 1 -14.38 -28.15 -7.65
CA MET A 1 -15.54 -29.06 -7.92
C MET A 1 -15.08 -30.51 -8.08
N GLU A 2 -13.77 -30.76 -8.24
CA GLU A 2 -13.14 -32.10 -8.10
C GLU A 2 -13.39 -32.80 -6.76
N ASP A 3 -13.40 -32.07 -5.64
CA ASP A 3 -13.35 -32.67 -4.30
C ASP A 3 -14.63 -33.45 -3.93
N ARG A 4 -15.79 -32.99 -4.40
CA ARG A 4 -17.06 -33.72 -4.24
C ARG A 4 -17.16 -34.98 -5.09
N ARG A 5 -16.43 -35.07 -6.21
CA ARG A 5 -16.39 -36.31 -7.04
C ARG A 5 -15.56 -37.39 -6.34
N SER A 6 -14.45 -37.00 -5.72
CA SER A 6 -13.58 -37.91 -4.97
C SER A 6 -14.31 -38.61 -3.82
N GLN A 7 -15.19 -37.89 -3.10
CA GLN A 7 -15.92 -38.45 -1.97
C GLN A 7 -17.02 -39.46 -2.35
N TYR A 8 -17.67 -39.29 -3.50
CA TYR A 8 -18.65 -40.28 -4.01
C TYR A 8 -17.97 -41.50 -4.67
N GLU A 9 -16.77 -41.33 -5.21
CA GLU A 9 -15.96 -42.44 -5.75
C GLU A 9 -15.34 -43.30 -4.64
N GLU A 10 -14.89 -42.69 -3.53
CA GLU A 10 -14.41 -43.42 -2.34
C GLU A 10 -15.55 -44.18 -1.64
N ASP A 11 -16.69 -43.53 -1.39
CA ASP A 11 -17.86 -44.15 -0.73
C ASP A 11 -18.47 -45.27 -1.60
N GLY A 12 -18.52 -45.07 -2.93
CA GLY A 12 -18.95 -46.09 -3.88
C GLY A 12 -17.99 -47.29 -3.97
N GLY A 13 -16.68 -47.06 -3.82
CA GLY A 13 -15.69 -48.14 -3.73
C GLY A 13 -15.80 -48.92 -2.42
N GLN A 14 -16.09 -48.24 -1.31
CA GLN A 14 -16.26 -48.87 0.00
C GLN A 14 -17.54 -49.71 0.08
N GLU A 15 -18.68 -49.20 -0.38
CA GLU A 15 -19.93 -49.98 -0.33
C GLU A 15 -19.86 -51.24 -1.20
N VAL A 16 -19.21 -51.18 -2.36
CA VAL A 16 -18.98 -52.35 -3.22
C VAL A 16 -18.06 -53.36 -2.54
N THR A 17 -16.97 -52.88 -1.92
CA THR A 17 -16.02 -53.75 -1.20
C THR A 17 -16.66 -54.43 0.01
N GLU A 18 -17.49 -53.70 0.77
CA GLU A 18 -18.23 -54.26 1.91
C GLU A 18 -19.25 -55.31 1.47
N ARG A 19 -19.97 -55.07 0.36
CA ARG A 19 -20.89 -56.04 -0.23
C ARG A 19 -20.16 -57.29 -0.73
N GLU A 20 -19.00 -57.16 -1.37
CA GLU A 20 -18.19 -58.29 -1.82
C GLU A 20 -17.69 -59.14 -0.65
N SER A 21 -17.18 -58.50 0.42
CA SER A 21 -16.73 -59.19 1.64
C SER A 21 -17.87 -59.94 2.33
N LEU A 22 -19.03 -59.30 2.44
CA LEU A 22 -20.23 -59.92 3.01
C LEU A 22 -20.73 -61.09 2.16
N ASN A 23 -20.77 -60.93 0.84
CA ASN A 23 -21.18 -61.99 -0.07
C ASN A 23 -20.26 -63.22 0.03
N SER A 24 -18.93 -63.01 0.12
CA SER A 24 -17.98 -64.12 0.34
C SER A 24 -18.25 -64.84 1.65
N SER A 25 -18.42 -64.09 2.74
CA SER A 25 -18.69 -64.66 4.07
C SER A 25 -19.98 -65.48 4.11
N ILE A 26 -21.01 -65.04 3.38
CA ILE A 26 -22.30 -65.76 3.28
C ILE A 26 -22.16 -67.03 2.43
N VAL A 27 -21.45 -66.97 1.29
CA VAL A 27 -21.21 -68.14 0.43
C VAL A 27 -20.45 -69.23 1.20
N ASP A 28 -19.44 -68.84 1.98
CA ASP A 28 -18.65 -69.77 2.78
C ASP A 28 -19.51 -70.46 3.86
N ALA A 29 -20.31 -69.69 4.59
CA ALA A 29 -21.22 -70.22 5.61
C ALA A 29 -22.27 -71.19 5.03
N ILE A 30 -22.82 -70.90 3.85
CA ILE A 30 -23.80 -71.75 3.18
C ILE A 30 -23.16 -73.06 2.69
N ASN A 31 -21.96 -72.99 2.10
CA ASN A 31 -21.26 -74.18 1.61
C ASN A 31 -20.90 -75.13 2.76
N GLN A 32 -20.43 -74.59 3.89
CA GLN A 32 -20.12 -75.39 5.08
C GLN A 32 -21.33 -76.18 5.61
N ALA A 33 -22.54 -75.61 5.54
CA ALA A 33 -23.76 -76.30 5.94
C ALA A 33 -24.29 -77.28 4.86
N SER A 34 -24.02 -77.00 3.58
CA SER A 34 -24.55 -77.74 2.43
C SER A 34 -23.72 -78.97 2.03
N ASP A 35 -22.51 -79.11 2.57
CA ASP A 35 -21.61 -80.25 2.31
C ASP A 35 -22.28 -81.61 2.58
N TYR A 36 -23.11 -81.70 3.61
CA TYR A 36 -23.86 -82.93 3.94
C TYR A 36 -24.95 -83.30 2.92
N TRP A 37 -25.40 -82.33 2.11
CA TRP A 37 -26.45 -82.52 1.11
C TRP A 37 -25.90 -82.60 -0.32
N GLY A 38 -24.59 -82.42 -0.50
CA GLY A 38 -23.95 -82.52 -1.82
C GLY A 38 -24.29 -81.37 -2.77
N ILE A 39 -24.69 -80.22 -2.24
CA ILE A 39 -25.04 -79.01 -3.02
C ILE A 39 -23.97 -77.95 -2.79
N LYS A 40 -23.50 -77.29 -3.86
CA LYS A 40 -22.49 -76.22 -3.81
C LYS A 40 -23.08 -74.89 -4.29
N CYS A 41 -23.00 -73.87 -3.45
CA CYS A 41 -23.37 -72.49 -3.77
C CYS A 41 -22.20 -71.78 -4.46
N LEU A 42 -22.42 -71.25 -5.67
CA LEU A 42 -21.40 -70.59 -6.48
C LEU A 42 -21.39 -69.06 -6.34
N ARG A 43 -22.55 -68.46 -6.08
CA ARG A 43 -22.68 -67.00 -5.94
C ARG A 43 -23.92 -66.65 -5.12
N TYR A 44 -23.76 -65.68 -4.23
CA TYR A 44 -24.84 -65.05 -3.50
C TYR A 44 -24.92 -63.57 -3.87
N GLU A 45 -26.14 -63.04 -4.00
CA GLU A 45 -26.40 -61.63 -4.27
C GLU A 45 -27.59 -61.18 -3.45
N ILE A 46 -27.37 -60.18 -2.59
CA ILE A 46 -28.43 -59.53 -1.83
C ILE A 46 -29.23 -58.66 -2.81
N LYS A 47 -30.52 -58.95 -2.97
CA LYS A 47 -31.44 -58.14 -3.77
C LYS A 47 -31.95 -56.92 -2.98
N ASP A 48 -33.05 -57.09 -2.25
CA ASP A 48 -33.74 -55.98 -1.60
C ASP A 48 -33.84 -56.19 -0.09
N ILE A 49 -33.25 -55.26 0.68
CA ILE A 49 -33.39 -55.21 2.13
C ILE A 49 -34.59 -54.32 2.49
N HIS A 50 -35.60 -54.90 3.13
CA HIS A 50 -36.80 -54.17 3.54
C HIS A 50 -36.62 -53.56 4.93
N VAL A 51 -36.17 -52.30 4.98
CA VAL A 51 -36.06 -51.55 6.23
C VAL A 51 -37.45 -51.00 6.64
N PRO A 52 -37.90 -51.17 7.89
CA PRO A 52 -39.17 -50.62 8.36
C PRO A 52 -39.19 -49.08 8.27
N PRO A 53 -40.35 -48.48 7.96
CA PRO A 53 -40.45 -47.06 7.61
C PRO A 53 -39.95 -46.10 8.70
N LYS A 54 -40.18 -46.44 9.98
CA LYS A 54 -39.70 -45.63 11.12
C LYS A 54 -38.17 -45.49 11.19
N VAL A 55 -37.44 -46.56 10.87
CA VAL A 55 -35.97 -46.56 10.90
C VAL A 55 -35.42 -45.76 9.71
N ARG A 56 -36.08 -45.87 8.55
CA ARG A 56 -35.71 -45.10 7.35
C ARG A 56 -35.85 -43.60 7.56
N GLU A 57 -36.94 -43.18 8.19
CA GLU A 57 -37.20 -41.77 8.52
C GLU A 57 -36.14 -41.23 9.50
N ALA A 58 -35.85 -41.98 10.58
CA ALA A 58 -34.82 -41.61 11.54
C ALA A 58 -33.43 -41.51 10.88
N MET A 59 -33.09 -42.47 10.01
CA MET A 59 -31.84 -42.47 9.24
C MET A 59 -31.76 -41.27 8.29
N GLN A 60 -32.84 -40.94 7.59
CA GLN A 60 -32.92 -39.75 6.73
C GLN A 60 -32.72 -38.46 7.52
N MET A 61 -33.37 -38.31 8.69
CA MET A 61 -33.17 -37.13 9.54
C MET A 61 -31.73 -37.00 10.02
N GLN A 62 -31.07 -38.12 10.36
CA GLN A 62 -29.67 -38.11 10.78
C GLN A 62 -28.74 -37.70 9.63
N VAL A 63 -28.91 -38.29 8.44
CA VAL A 63 -28.10 -37.95 7.26
C VAL A 63 -28.30 -36.49 6.87
N GLU A 64 -29.53 -35.98 6.93
CA GLU A 64 -29.80 -34.56 6.70
C GLU A 64 -29.14 -33.67 7.74
N ALA A 65 -29.20 -34.03 9.03
CA ALA A 65 -28.56 -33.27 10.10
C ALA A 65 -27.04 -33.22 9.92
N GLU A 66 -26.41 -34.33 9.56
CA GLU A 66 -24.98 -34.36 9.27
C GLU A 66 -24.63 -33.54 8.02
N ARG A 67 -25.41 -33.65 6.95
CA ARG A 67 -25.21 -32.83 5.75
C ARG A 67 -25.33 -31.35 6.05
N ARG A 68 -26.35 -30.95 6.82
CA ARG A 68 -26.54 -29.55 7.24
C ARG A 68 -25.37 -29.07 8.11
N LYS A 69 -24.90 -29.90 9.05
CA LYS A 69 -23.73 -29.57 9.88
C LYS A 69 -22.47 -29.38 9.03
N ARG A 70 -22.18 -30.31 8.11
CA ARG A 70 -21.02 -30.22 7.22
C ARG A 70 -21.11 -28.98 6.32
N ALA A 71 -22.29 -28.69 5.76
CA ALA A 71 -22.50 -27.51 4.94
C ALA A 71 -22.26 -26.21 5.72
N MET A 72 -22.78 -26.11 6.95
CA MET A 72 -22.62 -24.93 7.80
C MET A 72 -21.15 -24.68 8.19
N VAL A 73 -20.41 -25.75 8.52
CA VAL A 73 -18.97 -25.63 8.83
C VAL A 73 -18.21 -25.14 7.61
N LEU A 74 -18.46 -25.74 6.45
CA LEU A 74 -17.78 -25.36 5.20
C LEU A 74 -18.09 -23.91 4.80
N GLU A 75 -19.33 -23.46 4.97
CA GLU A 75 -19.73 -22.08 4.70
C GLU A 75 -19.05 -21.10 5.68
N SER A 76 -18.97 -21.44 6.96
CA SER A 76 -18.26 -20.64 7.97
C SER A 76 -16.75 -20.57 7.71
N GLU A 77 -16.16 -21.64 7.20
CA GLU A 77 -14.74 -21.68 6.83
C GLU A 77 -14.49 -20.84 5.58
N GLY A 78 -15.32 -20.97 4.54
CA GLY A 78 -15.20 -20.18 3.33
C GLY A 78 -15.41 -18.68 3.57
N THR A 79 -16.35 -18.30 4.44
CA THR A 79 -16.55 -16.88 4.82
C THR A 79 -15.36 -16.33 5.61
N ARG A 80 -14.79 -17.11 6.54
CA ARG A 80 -13.58 -16.74 7.27
C ARG A 80 -12.39 -16.56 6.32
N GLU A 81 -12.15 -17.51 5.43
CA GLU A 81 -11.05 -17.47 4.49
C GLU A 81 -11.19 -16.29 3.51
N SER A 82 -12.40 -16.04 3.00
CA SER A 82 -12.69 -14.89 2.17
C SER A 82 -12.41 -13.57 2.89
N ALA A 83 -12.84 -13.43 4.15
CA ALA A 83 -12.61 -12.23 4.94
C ALA A 83 -11.10 -11.98 5.20
N ILE A 84 -10.34 -13.05 5.47
CA ILE A 84 -8.89 -12.97 5.64
C ILE A 84 -8.23 -12.50 4.34
N ASN A 85 -8.60 -13.09 3.20
CA ASN A 85 -8.02 -12.72 1.90
C ASN A 85 -8.33 -11.26 1.54
N VAL A 86 -9.56 -10.78 1.79
CA VAL A 86 -9.92 -9.38 1.59
C VAL A 86 -9.08 -8.47 2.49
N ALA A 87 -9.00 -8.77 3.79
CA ALA A 87 -8.23 -7.95 4.73
C ALA A 87 -6.72 -7.93 4.41
N GLU A 88 -6.17 -9.06 3.95
CA GLU A 88 -4.76 -9.15 3.54
C GLU A 88 -4.51 -8.38 2.24
N GLY A 89 -5.43 -8.46 1.28
CA GLY A 89 -5.42 -7.64 0.07
C GLY A 89 -5.48 -6.14 0.36
N GLU A 90 -6.37 -5.71 1.27
CA GLU A 90 -6.47 -4.31 1.69
C GLU A 90 -5.21 -3.84 2.41
N LYS A 91 -4.66 -4.65 3.32
CA LYS A 91 -3.39 -4.35 3.99
C LYS A 91 -2.26 -4.18 2.98
N GLN A 92 -2.14 -5.09 2.03
CA GLN A 92 -1.09 -5.03 1.01
C GLN A 92 -1.28 -3.82 0.10
N ALA A 93 -2.51 -3.51 -0.30
CA ALA A 93 -2.84 -2.33 -1.08
C ALA A 93 -2.47 -1.03 -0.35
N GLN A 94 -2.77 -0.94 0.95
CA GLN A 94 -2.44 0.21 1.78
C GLN A 94 -0.93 0.41 1.92
N ILE A 95 -0.17 -0.68 2.12
CA ILE A 95 1.30 -0.62 2.19
C ILE A 95 1.86 -0.11 0.86
N LEU A 96 1.43 -0.71 -0.26
CA LEU A 96 1.87 -0.32 -1.60
C LEU A 96 1.52 1.14 -1.92
N ALA A 97 0.33 1.61 -1.52
CA ALA A 97 -0.07 2.99 -1.69
C ALA A 97 0.84 3.96 -0.90
N SER A 98 1.13 3.64 0.36
CA SER A 98 2.03 4.46 1.18
C SER A 98 3.48 4.45 0.69
N GLU A 99 3.96 3.30 0.18
CA GLU A 99 5.27 3.21 -0.45
C GLU A 99 5.34 4.00 -1.76
N ALA A 100 4.30 3.92 -2.58
CA ALA A 100 4.19 4.68 -3.82
C ALA A 100 4.17 6.19 -3.55
N GLU A 101 3.39 6.66 -2.58
CA GLU A 101 3.34 8.08 -2.20
C GLU A 101 4.72 8.57 -1.72
N ARG A 102 5.41 7.79 -0.87
CA ARG A 102 6.77 8.12 -0.44
C ARG A 102 7.74 8.21 -1.62
N ALA A 103 7.68 7.25 -2.54
CA ALA A 103 8.53 7.22 -3.72
C ALA A 103 8.24 8.41 -4.65
N GLU A 104 6.97 8.76 -4.83
CA GLU A 104 6.54 9.92 -5.61
C GLU A 104 7.08 11.22 -5.01
N GLN A 105 6.91 11.44 -3.70
CA GLN A 105 7.43 12.63 -3.02
C GLN A 105 8.96 12.76 -3.16
N ILE A 106 9.69 11.64 -3.02
CA ILE A 106 11.15 11.62 -3.21
C ILE A 106 11.51 11.97 -4.65
N ASN A 107 10.83 11.37 -5.63
CA ASN A 107 11.09 11.62 -7.05
C ASN A 107 10.78 13.06 -7.43
N GLN A 108 9.68 13.62 -6.91
CA GLN A 108 9.32 15.02 -7.12
C GLN A 108 10.36 15.95 -6.52
N ALA A 109 10.73 15.76 -5.25
CA ALA A 109 11.74 16.59 -4.59
C ALA A 109 13.11 16.50 -5.29
N ALA A 110 13.51 15.30 -5.73
CA ALA A 110 14.74 15.10 -6.51
C ALA A 110 14.65 15.78 -7.88
N GLY A 111 13.51 15.67 -8.57
CA GLY A 111 13.25 16.34 -9.84
C GLY A 111 13.32 17.86 -9.72
N GLU A 112 12.70 18.42 -8.69
CA GLU A 112 12.73 19.86 -8.39
C GLU A 112 14.15 20.35 -8.06
N ALA A 113 14.87 19.62 -7.20
CA ALA A 113 16.25 19.94 -6.86
C ALA A 113 17.15 19.94 -8.10
N ASN A 114 17.01 18.91 -8.95
CA ASN A 114 17.75 18.81 -10.21
C ASN A 114 17.40 19.95 -11.18
N ALA A 115 16.12 20.32 -11.27
CA ALA A 115 15.68 21.44 -12.10
C ALA A 115 16.24 22.78 -11.59
N ILE A 116 16.26 23.02 -10.28
CA ILE A 116 16.86 24.21 -9.67
C ILE A 116 18.35 24.25 -9.95
N LEU A 117 19.08 23.14 -9.76
CA LEU A 117 20.50 23.05 -10.05
C LEU A 117 20.80 23.32 -11.53
N ALA A 118 20.03 22.74 -12.44
CA ALA A 118 20.17 22.96 -13.88
C ALA A 118 19.95 24.44 -14.23
N LYS A 119 18.88 25.06 -13.71
CA LYS A 119 18.59 26.49 -13.90
C LYS A 119 19.70 27.38 -13.31
N ALA A 120 20.18 27.06 -12.11
CA ALA A 120 21.24 27.83 -11.45
C ALA A 120 22.56 27.75 -12.22
N LYS A 121 22.94 26.56 -12.71
CA LYS A 121 24.11 26.37 -13.58
C LYS A 121 23.98 27.17 -14.87
N ALA A 122 22.87 27.03 -15.59
CA ALA A 122 22.62 27.77 -16.81
C ALA A 122 22.65 29.29 -16.59
N ARG A 123 22.08 29.77 -15.46
CA ARG A 123 22.13 31.19 -15.10
C ARG A 123 23.54 31.66 -14.78
N GLY A 124 24.33 30.85 -14.06
CA GLY A 124 25.74 31.16 -13.78
C GLY A 124 26.57 31.24 -15.06
N GLU A 125 26.39 30.30 -15.98
CA GLU A 125 27.03 30.32 -17.30
C GLU A 125 26.61 31.54 -18.12
N ALA A 126 25.32 31.87 -18.13
CA ALA A 126 24.81 33.06 -18.82
C ALA A 126 25.41 34.36 -18.25
N ILE A 127 25.48 34.50 -16.92
CA ILE A 127 26.11 35.66 -16.27
C ILE A 127 27.59 35.74 -16.66
N ARG A 128 28.29 34.61 -16.71
CA ARG A 128 29.70 34.57 -17.13
C ARG A 128 29.87 35.03 -18.58
N LEU A 129 29.03 34.53 -19.49
CA LEU A 129 29.04 34.97 -20.90
C LEU A 129 28.75 36.47 -21.05
N VAL A 130 27.80 37.01 -20.26
CA VAL A 130 27.51 38.45 -20.26
C VAL A 130 28.70 39.25 -19.70
N ALA A 131 29.32 38.80 -18.62
CA ALA A 131 30.51 39.44 -18.06
C ALA A 131 31.65 39.46 -19.08
N ASP A 132 31.88 38.34 -19.79
CA ASP A 132 32.87 38.26 -20.86
C ASP A 132 32.54 39.23 -22.00
N ALA A 133 31.27 39.31 -22.43
CA ALA A 133 30.83 40.25 -23.47
C ALA A 133 30.97 41.73 -23.05
N LEU A 134 30.75 42.06 -21.77
CA LEU A 134 30.91 43.42 -21.23
C LEU A 134 32.37 43.91 -21.26
N THR A 135 33.35 42.99 -21.18
CA THR A 135 34.77 43.34 -21.27
C THR A 135 35.21 43.74 -22.69
N GLN A 136 34.39 43.49 -23.71
CA GLN A 136 34.67 43.90 -25.09
C GLN A 136 34.44 45.41 -25.28
N GLN A 137 35.12 46.02 -26.27
CA GLN A 137 35.00 47.45 -26.59
C GLN A 137 33.53 47.83 -26.83
N HIS A 138 33.06 48.88 -26.13
CA HIS A 138 31.67 49.35 -26.07
C HIS A 138 30.61 48.43 -25.40
N GLY A 139 31.00 47.33 -24.76
CA GLY A 139 30.06 46.40 -24.10
C GLY A 139 29.21 47.05 -22.99
N ASN A 140 29.82 47.91 -22.16
CA ASN A 140 29.12 48.61 -21.08
C ASN A 140 28.02 49.56 -21.58
N ALA A 141 28.21 50.21 -22.73
CA ALA A 141 27.24 51.11 -23.32
C ALA A 141 26.05 50.34 -23.94
N ALA A 142 26.32 49.18 -24.55
CA ALA A 142 25.25 48.31 -25.07
C ALA A 142 24.40 47.69 -23.96
N ALA A 143 25.02 47.30 -22.84
CA ALA A 143 24.30 46.73 -21.71
C ALA A 143 23.41 47.75 -20.97
N SER A 144 23.88 48.99 -20.79
CA SER A 144 23.05 50.04 -20.17
C SER A 144 21.82 50.37 -21.02
N LEU A 145 21.96 50.39 -22.36
CA LEU A 145 20.83 50.54 -23.28
C LEU A 145 19.85 49.37 -23.18
N SER A 146 20.34 48.12 -23.14
CA SER A 146 19.47 46.94 -23.00
C SER A 146 18.72 46.91 -21.66
N ILE A 147 19.35 47.32 -20.55
CA ILE A 147 18.68 47.46 -19.25
C ILE A 147 17.60 48.54 -19.31
N ALA A 148 17.87 49.67 -19.98
CA ALA A 148 16.88 50.73 -20.16
C ALA A 148 15.67 50.25 -20.98
N GLU A 149 15.89 49.51 -22.08
CA GLU A 149 14.81 48.89 -22.86
C GLU A 149 13.99 47.88 -22.04
N GLN A 150 14.65 47.05 -21.23
CA GLN A 150 13.97 46.11 -20.33
C GLN A 150 13.14 46.82 -19.26
N TYR A 151 13.67 47.90 -18.67
CA TYR A 151 12.95 48.72 -17.71
C TYR A 151 11.70 49.34 -18.33
N VAL A 152 11.81 49.96 -19.51
CA VAL A 152 10.67 50.54 -20.23
C VAL A 152 9.64 49.48 -20.59
N ASN A 153 10.07 48.30 -21.02
CA ASN A 153 9.16 47.19 -21.33
C ASN A 153 8.47 46.63 -20.08
N ALA A 154 9.18 46.46 -18.96
CA ALA A 154 8.60 46.02 -17.69
C ALA A 154 7.61 47.06 -17.15
N PHE A 155 7.97 48.34 -17.22
CA PHE A 155 7.09 49.44 -16.86
C PHE A 155 5.85 49.50 -17.76
N SER A 156 5.99 49.26 -19.07
CA SER A 156 4.88 49.18 -20.03
C SER A 156 3.92 48.02 -19.72
N LYS A 157 4.45 46.84 -19.32
CA LYS A 157 3.62 45.71 -18.88
C LYS A 157 2.90 46.01 -17.57
N LEU A 158 3.59 46.61 -16.59
CA LEU A 158 3.00 47.02 -15.32
C LEU A 158 1.89 48.08 -15.51
N ALA A 159 2.12 49.05 -16.39
CA ALA A 159 1.13 50.07 -16.75
C ALA A 159 -0.09 49.51 -17.51
N LYS A 160 0.04 48.35 -18.18
CA LYS A 160 -1.08 47.64 -18.83
C LYS A 160 -1.89 46.78 -17.86
N GLU A 161 -1.25 46.20 -16.83
CA GLU A 161 -1.90 45.30 -15.87
C GLU A 161 -2.43 46.03 -14.61
N SER A 162 -1.84 47.15 -14.19
CA SER A 162 -2.27 47.93 -13.02
C SER A 162 -2.98 49.23 -13.40
N ASN A 163 -4.32 49.24 -13.31
CA ASN A 163 -5.17 50.43 -13.53
C ASN A 163 -5.24 51.41 -12.32
N THR A 164 -4.30 51.31 -11.38
CA THR A 164 -4.23 52.22 -10.23
C THR A 164 -2.76 52.54 -9.95
N ILE A 165 -2.24 53.58 -10.61
CA ILE A 165 -1.02 54.24 -10.15
C ILE A 165 -1.45 55.15 -8.99
N LEU A 166 -1.28 54.67 -7.76
CA LEU A 166 -1.27 55.54 -6.59
C LEU A 166 -0.03 56.42 -6.68
N LEU A 167 -0.16 57.59 -7.28
CA LEU A 167 0.82 58.66 -7.08
C LEU A 167 0.72 59.06 -5.60
N PRO A 168 1.79 58.92 -4.79
CA PRO A 168 1.80 59.55 -3.48
C PRO A 168 1.65 61.05 -3.67
N SER A 169 0.65 61.64 -3.03
CA SER A 169 0.31 63.06 -3.08
C SER A 169 1.36 63.98 -2.45
N ASN A 170 2.58 63.49 -2.23
CA ASN A 170 3.71 64.29 -1.78
C ASN A 170 4.99 63.88 -2.56
N THR A 171 5.14 64.44 -3.77
CA THR A 171 6.31 64.27 -4.64
C THR A 171 7.58 64.98 -4.12
N GLY A 172 7.62 65.38 -2.85
CA GLY A 172 8.74 66.13 -2.24
C GLY A 172 9.76 65.28 -1.47
N ASP A 173 9.38 64.13 -0.89
CA ASP A 173 10.21 63.44 0.10
C ASP A 173 10.52 61.98 -0.27
N ILE A 174 11.24 61.77 -1.37
CA ILE A 174 11.90 60.49 -1.69
C ILE A 174 12.77 60.02 -0.51
N SER A 175 13.37 60.96 0.23
CA SER A 175 14.14 60.71 1.45
C SER A 175 13.33 59.97 2.51
N SER A 176 12.05 60.29 2.71
CA SER A 176 11.22 59.65 3.75
C SER A 176 10.96 58.17 3.45
N MET A 177 10.76 57.84 2.17
CA MET A 177 10.53 56.48 1.71
C MET A 177 11.80 55.62 1.82
N VAL A 178 12.96 56.21 1.51
CA VAL A 178 14.27 55.56 1.71
C VAL A 178 14.58 55.37 3.19
N THR A 179 14.29 56.34 4.06
CA THR A 179 14.47 56.20 5.51
C THR A 179 13.60 55.07 6.08
N GLN A 180 12.36 54.94 5.62
CA GLN A 180 11.47 53.88 6.07
C GLN A 180 11.94 52.50 5.58
N ALA A 181 12.41 52.40 4.33
CA ALA A 181 13.00 51.18 3.79
C ALA A 181 14.30 50.78 4.51
N MET A 182 15.17 51.73 4.82
CA MET A 182 16.40 51.51 5.60
C MET A 182 16.10 51.11 7.05
N GLY A 183 15.02 51.63 7.65
CA GLY A 183 14.53 51.21 8.96
C GLY A 183 14.07 49.75 9.00
N ILE A 184 13.41 49.29 7.94
CA ILE A 184 13.01 47.88 7.81
C ILE A 184 14.25 47.00 7.59
N TYR A 185 15.17 47.40 6.71
CA TYR A 185 16.41 46.67 6.45
C TYR A 185 17.26 46.51 7.72
N THR A 186 17.40 47.56 8.52
CA THR A 186 18.14 47.54 9.79
C THR A 186 17.44 46.67 10.85
N THR A 187 16.10 46.66 10.89
CA THR A 187 15.34 45.80 11.80
C THR A 187 15.45 44.32 11.40
N VAL A 188 15.39 44.01 10.11
CA VAL A 188 15.54 42.64 9.58
C VAL A 188 16.96 42.12 9.79
N THR A 189 17.98 42.93 9.53
CA THR A 189 19.39 42.56 9.78
C THR A 189 19.68 42.39 11.27
N LYS A 190 19.12 43.23 12.14
CA LYS A 190 19.24 43.10 13.60
C LYS A 190 18.54 41.85 14.15
N ASN A 191 17.41 41.45 13.56
CA ASN A 191 16.73 40.19 13.89
C ASN A 191 17.46 38.95 13.36
N MET A 192 18.18 39.04 12.22
CA MET A 192 19.05 37.95 11.75
C MET A 192 20.31 37.76 12.60
N GLN A 193 20.84 38.83 13.22
CA GLN A 193 22.00 38.74 14.11
C GLN A 193 21.70 38.16 15.51
N ASN A 194 20.44 38.21 15.96
CA ASN A 194 20.04 37.79 17.31
C ASN A 194 19.41 36.39 17.41
N SER A 195 19.59 35.54 16.40
CA SER A 195 19.25 34.11 16.53
C SER A 195 20.37 33.38 17.29
N PRO A 196 20.15 32.88 18.52
CA PRO A 196 21.15 32.11 19.23
C PRO A 196 21.43 30.81 18.47
N SER A 197 22.70 30.62 18.10
CA SER A 197 23.23 29.39 17.56
C SER A 197 22.75 28.18 18.36
N ALA A 198 21.98 27.31 17.72
CA ALA A 198 21.60 26.01 18.27
C ALA A 198 22.89 25.22 18.57
N LYS A 199 23.22 25.12 19.86
CA LYS A 199 24.26 24.24 20.37
C LYS A 199 23.80 22.79 20.10
N PRO A 200 24.60 21.94 19.43
CA PRO A 200 24.22 20.54 19.23
C PRO A 200 24.13 19.82 20.59
N PRO A 201 23.18 18.88 20.78
CA PRO A 201 23.03 18.18 22.04
C PRO A 201 24.30 17.37 22.34
N ALA A 202 24.82 17.54 23.56
CA ALA A 202 25.95 16.80 24.07
C ALA A 202 25.61 15.30 24.12
N ALA A 203 26.48 14.49 23.54
CA ALA A 203 26.43 13.04 23.62
C ALA A 203 26.39 12.59 25.10
N GLY A 204 25.29 11.94 25.50
CA GLY A 204 25.18 11.26 26.77
C GLY A 204 26.18 10.12 26.84
N LYS A 205 27.15 10.23 27.76
CA LYS A 205 28.00 9.10 28.13
C LYS A 205 27.14 8.09 28.89
N PHE A 206 27.02 6.88 28.34
CA PHE A 206 26.58 5.71 29.08
C PHE A 206 27.56 5.48 30.24
N THR A 207 27.09 5.66 31.48
CA THR A 207 27.73 5.10 32.67
C THR A 207 26.94 3.87 33.06
N GLU A 208 27.45 2.73 32.59
CA GLU A 208 27.13 1.40 33.09
C GLU A 208 27.80 1.24 34.46
N THR A 209 27.03 1.38 35.55
CA THR A 209 27.29 0.75 36.86
C THR A 209 26.17 1.11 37.83
N GLU A 210 25.70 0.09 38.55
CA GLU A 210 24.84 0.16 39.75
C GLU A 210 23.35 0.45 39.53
N GLU A 211 22.55 -0.63 39.39
CA GLU A 211 21.41 -0.94 40.27
C GLU A 211 20.68 -2.22 39.79
N MET A 212 21.33 -3.39 39.94
CA MET A 212 20.62 -4.66 40.13
C MET A 212 20.83 -5.10 41.57
N LYS A 213 20.17 -4.38 42.50
CA LYS A 213 19.92 -4.88 43.86
C LYS A 213 18.68 -4.20 44.44
N GLN A 214 17.51 -4.54 43.91
CA GLN A 214 16.26 -4.58 44.68
C GLN A 214 15.18 -5.29 43.87
N MET A 215 14.39 -6.12 44.58
CA MET A 215 13.27 -6.96 44.14
C MET A 215 13.74 -8.25 43.45
N SER A 216 13.74 -9.46 44.04
CA SER A 216 12.76 -10.10 44.95
C SER A 216 11.31 -9.91 44.59
#